data_AF-A0A7S1VFH5-F1
#
_entry.id   AF-A0A7S1VFH5-F1
#
_cell.length_a   1.000
_cell.length_b   1.000
_cell.length_c   1.000
_cell.angle_alpha   90.00
_cell.angle_beta   90.00
_cell.angle_gamma   90.00
#
_symmetry.space_group_name_H-M   'P 1'
#
loop_
_entity.id
_entity.type
_entity.pdbx_description
1 polymer ?
#
loop_
_entity_poly.entity_id
_entity_poly.type
_entity_poly.pdbx_seq_one_letter_code
_entity_poly.pdbx_strand_id
1 'polypeptide(L)'
;PPLFPLFPSTYIISFASLMSIAVHDIPELGIKVGYPSGWVVLSRPDLAAQGGIVCFTPEGSGEEQPLVSLNLMLQHGGDAVDLDTYTSMSLYQLTSILDVSLSSQPQDISVGGVPGKAVQYKMDTPEHGSMTFFQGWTVAHGFAFVLTLSAPTAEADPLIALAQGSVAAFTWLPEAPTLLASHAAAAVTAAKSDGDGKGGRAIQLLFCNPIHRPGQRFVAYTPTGWQLQQEDGPRVLHAVYKGTLSAAPEEPVVLLSFSVTMEHKCASLDALTTAIQGRLGHLLGSRAADLEVESVTVSGLPGARVSFASRALIVDAPNPLDTPHFTLTWTVDTASSTGYVLTAASSAPASDKRAGPLFARLTESFHLVPAAYEPAHASRRYEHLEYGVRIDYPAHFSVVEDFLGATVAFVREAPGSFGSHVNFVCYDRSEVSLGGSLDEFTSVIKAQLEYIKNCEIDDDTVDTLGGVDAKRLVYRGQVSSFSVKFHQVYALRGDKAYILCFAAEQDSFDSEFAF
;
A
#
# COMPACT_ATOMS: atom_id res chain seq x y z
N PRO A 1 -20.73 -48.85 -23.33
CA PRO A 1 -19.41 -48.19 -23.23
C PRO A 1 -19.30 -46.94 -24.13
N PRO A 2 -18.88 -45.78 -23.60
CA PRO A 2 -18.94 -45.30 -22.20
C PRO A 2 -20.07 -44.24 -22.06
N LEU A 3 -20.95 -44.18 -21.05
CA LEU A 3 -20.77 -44.20 -19.58
C LEU A 3 -19.69 -43.22 -19.12
N PHE A 4 -20.04 -41.95 -19.09
CA PHE A 4 -19.36 -40.95 -18.28
C PHE A 4 -19.60 -41.25 -16.79
N PRO A 5 -18.57 -41.17 -15.94
CA PRO A 5 -18.75 -41.35 -14.51
C PRO A 5 -19.49 -40.13 -13.96
N LEU A 6 -20.62 -40.38 -13.31
CA LEU A 6 -21.20 -39.48 -12.34
C LEU A 6 -20.11 -39.20 -11.28
N PHE A 7 -19.89 -37.92 -10.99
CA PHE A 7 -19.02 -37.45 -9.92
C PHE A 7 -19.18 -38.31 -8.66
N PRO A 8 -18.11 -38.90 -8.10
CA PRO A 8 -18.19 -39.54 -6.81
C PRO A 8 -18.23 -38.46 -5.72
N SER A 9 -18.76 -38.85 -4.55
CA SER A 9 -18.71 -38.15 -3.26
C SER A 9 -19.63 -36.93 -3.10
N THR A 10 -20.92 -37.20 -2.91
CA THR A 10 -21.69 -36.46 -1.89
C THR A 10 -21.02 -36.76 -0.55
N TYR A 11 -20.40 -35.76 0.09
CA TYR A 11 -19.92 -35.88 1.46
C TYR A 11 -21.13 -36.10 2.38
N ILE A 12 -21.47 -37.35 2.67
CA ILE A 12 -22.46 -37.67 3.71
C ILE A 12 -21.75 -37.51 5.04
N ILE A 13 -21.56 -36.26 5.47
CA ILE A 13 -21.19 -35.98 6.85
C ILE A 13 -22.41 -36.32 7.70
N SER A 14 -22.25 -37.21 8.67
CA SER A 14 -23.30 -37.54 9.62
C SER A 14 -23.77 -36.26 10.33
N PHE A 15 -25.06 -35.93 10.22
CA PHE A 15 -25.69 -34.76 10.85
C PHE A 15 -25.45 -34.70 12.37
N ALA A 16 -25.20 -35.85 13.01
CA ALA A 16 -24.85 -35.93 14.43
C ALA A 16 -23.38 -35.56 14.72
N SER A 17 -22.46 -35.80 13.79
CA SER A 17 -21.05 -35.39 13.92
C SER A 17 -20.88 -33.89 13.70
N LEU A 18 -21.71 -33.31 12.81
CA LEU A 18 -21.73 -31.87 12.51
C LEU A 18 -22.05 -30.99 13.73
N MET A 19 -22.76 -31.51 14.74
CA MET A 19 -23.22 -30.69 15.88
C MET A 19 -22.24 -30.59 17.05
N SER A 20 -21.07 -31.23 16.96
CA SER A 20 -20.05 -31.10 18.01
C SER A 20 -18.94 -30.15 17.56
N ILE A 21 -18.48 -29.30 18.49
CA ILE A 21 -17.39 -28.34 18.28
C ILE A 21 -16.14 -28.90 18.97
N ALA A 22 -15.08 -29.11 18.20
CA ALA A 22 -13.73 -29.33 18.70
C ALA A 22 -13.07 -27.98 19.00
N VAL A 23 -11.98 -27.99 19.78
CA VAL A 23 -11.27 -26.76 20.18
C VAL A 23 -9.80 -26.88 19.80
N HIS A 24 -9.27 -25.83 19.17
CA HIS A 24 -7.86 -25.69 18.83
C HIS A 24 -7.21 -24.63 19.73
N ASP A 25 -6.13 -25.01 20.40
CA ASP A 25 -5.40 -24.12 21.32
C ASP A 25 -4.30 -23.38 20.54
N ILE A 26 -4.25 -22.06 20.68
CA ILE A 26 -3.23 -21.18 20.07
C ILE A 26 -2.54 -20.43 21.22
N PRO A 27 -1.67 -21.13 21.98
CA PRO A 27 -1.12 -20.63 23.24
C PRO A 27 -0.28 -19.37 23.06
N GLU A 28 0.35 -19.16 21.91
CA GLU A 28 1.15 -17.97 21.58
C GLU A 28 0.32 -16.69 21.52
N LEU A 29 -0.97 -16.78 21.17
CA LEU A 29 -1.90 -15.66 21.17
C LEU A 29 -2.79 -15.64 22.43
N GLY A 30 -2.68 -16.66 23.28
CA GLY A 30 -3.52 -16.81 24.46
C GLY A 30 -5.00 -17.02 24.11
N ILE A 31 -5.31 -17.76 23.03
CA ILE A 31 -6.69 -17.99 22.62
C ILE A 31 -6.96 -19.47 22.36
N LYS A 32 -8.24 -19.84 22.41
CA LYS A 32 -8.74 -21.10 21.86
C LYS A 32 -9.86 -20.81 20.88
N VAL A 33 -9.86 -21.53 19.76
CA VAL A 33 -10.87 -21.36 18.71
C VAL A 33 -11.62 -22.67 18.51
N GLY A 34 -12.95 -22.58 18.57
CA GLY A 34 -13.81 -23.71 18.24
C GLY A 34 -13.83 -23.97 16.73
N TYR A 35 -13.96 -25.22 16.33
CA TYR A 35 -14.17 -25.61 14.94
C TYR A 35 -15.04 -26.88 14.86
N PRO A 36 -15.72 -27.17 13.75
CA PRO A 36 -16.62 -28.33 13.68
C PRO A 36 -15.86 -29.65 13.83
N SER A 37 -16.38 -30.57 14.64
CA SER A 37 -15.79 -31.91 14.78
C SER A 37 -15.85 -32.68 13.47
N GLY A 38 -14.74 -33.32 13.10
CA GLY A 38 -14.56 -33.96 11.80
C GLY A 38 -13.94 -33.04 10.74
N TRP A 39 -13.57 -31.81 11.13
CA TRP A 39 -12.69 -30.98 10.34
C TRP A 39 -11.24 -31.19 10.79
N VAL A 40 -10.32 -30.95 9.86
CA VAL A 40 -8.87 -31.01 10.09
C VAL A 40 -8.30 -29.61 10.13
N VAL A 41 -7.21 -29.46 10.89
CA VAL A 41 -6.43 -28.22 10.95
C VAL A 41 -5.42 -28.25 9.80
N LEU A 42 -5.42 -27.23 8.95
CA LEU A 42 -4.46 -27.08 7.87
C LEU A 42 -3.45 -25.98 8.19
N SER A 43 -2.18 -26.29 7.98
CA SER A 43 -1.10 -25.30 7.95
C SER A 43 -0.97 -24.79 6.53
N ARG A 44 -1.35 -23.53 6.31
CA ARG A 44 -1.35 -22.91 5.00
C ARG A 44 -0.39 -21.71 4.96
N PRO A 45 0.77 -21.84 4.28
CA PRO A 45 1.74 -20.74 4.18
C PRO A 45 1.16 -19.48 3.53
N ASP A 46 0.25 -19.64 2.57
CA ASP A 46 -0.43 -18.55 1.88
C ASP A 46 -1.45 -17.83 2.78
N LEU A 47 -2.13 -18.57 3.66
CA LEU A 47 -2.99 -17.98 4.68
C LEU A 47 -2.15 -17.19 5.70
N ALA A 48 -1.00 -17.72 6.12
CA ALA A 48 -0.09 -17.02 7.03
C ALA A 48 0.41 -15.68 6.46
N ALA A 49 0.69 -15.63 5.15
CA ALA A 49 1.08 -14.40 4.47
C ALA A 49 0.00 -13.30 4.53
N GLN A 50 -1.28 -13.67 4.65
CA GLN A 50 -2.40 -12.73 4.77
C GLN A 50 -2.74 -12.39 6.24
N GLY A 51 -1.87 -12.76 7.19
CA GLY A 51 -2.15 -12.62 8.63
C GLY A 51 -3.08 -13.69 9.19
N GLY A 52 -3.29 -14.78 8.44
CA GLY A 52 -4.05 -15.92 8.90
C GLY A 52 -3.25 -16.80 9.86
N ILE A 53 -3.90 -17.19 10.96
CA ILE A 53 -3.29 -17.96 12.05
C ILE A 53 -3.52 -19.45 11.84
N VAL A 54 -4.76 -19.83 11.52
CA VAL A 54 -5.16 -21.23 11.37
C VAL A 54 -6.31 -21.37 10.38
N CYS A 55 -6.28 -22.45 9.60
CA CYS A 55 -7.34 -22.87 8.69
C CYS A 55 -7.95 -24.19 9.20
N PHE A 56 -9.26 -24.30 9.18
CA PHE A 56 -9.99 -25.55 9.39
C PHE A 56 -10.76 -25.89 8.11
N THR A 57 -10.80 -27.17 7.74
CA THR A 57 -11.60 -27.64 6.59
C THR A 57 -12.18 -29.03 6.87
N PRO A 58 -13.31 -29.44 6.25
CA PRO A 58 -13.79 -30.81 6.38
C PRO A 58 -12.71 -31.83 5.99
N GLU A 59 -12.66 -32.96 6.67
CA GLU A 59 -11.75 -34.05 6.32
C GLU A 59 -11.96 -34.51 4.86
N GLY A 60 -10.87 -34.61 4.10
CA GLY A 60 -10.89 -35.03 2.68
C GLY A 60 -11.03 -33.90 1.65
N SER A 61 -11.18 -32.64 2.06
CA SER A 61 -11.43 -31.48 1.18
C SER A 61 -10.26 -31.05 0.26
N GLY A 62 -9.14 -31.77 0.28
CA GLY A 62 -7.89 -31.37 -0.38
C GLY A 62 -7.09 -30.36 0.45
N GLU A 63 -5.76 -30.47 0.45
CA GLU A 63 -4.89 -29.71 1.36
C GLU A 63 -4.57 -28.29 0.89
N GLU A 64 -4.57 -28.03 -0.43
CA GLU A 64 -4.04 -26.77 -0.96
C GLU A 64 -5.09 -25.64 -0.97
N GLN A 65 -6.31 -25.90 -1.43
CA GLN A 65 -7.38 -24.90 -1.53
C GLN A 65 -8.76 -25.51 -1.26
N PRO A 66 -9.12 -25.69 0.01
CA PRO A 66 -10.42 -26.26 0.35
C PRO A 66 -11.56 -25.32 -0.04
N LEU A 67 -12.54 -25.86 -0.77
CA LEU A 67 -13.75 -25.13 -1.16
C LEU A 67 -14.57 -24.66 0.06
N VAL A 68 -14.55 -25.46 1.13
CA VAL A 68 -15.17 -25.14 2.41
C VAL A 68 -14.07 -24.95 3.45
N SER A 69 -13.96 -23.75 4.01
CA SER A 69 -12.92 -23.44 4.99
C SER A 69 -13.41 -22.49 6.07
N LEU A 70 -12.85 -22.60 7.26
CA LEU A 70 -13.01 -21.66 8.37
C LEU A 70 -11.63 -21.15 8.75
N ASN A 71 -11.38 -19.87 8.51
CA ASN A 71 -10.08 -19.26 8.69
C ASN A 71 -10.12 -18.29 9.87
N LEU A 72 -9.14 -18.37 10.75
CA LEU A 72 -8.88 -17.34 11.77
C LEU A 72 -7.75 -16.45 11.29
N MET A 73 -7.98 -15.14 11.25
CA MET A 73 -6.99 -14.13 10.92
C MET A 73 -6.79 -13.16 12.08
N LEU A 74 -5.56 -12.67 12.21
CA LEU A 74 -5.17 -11.63 13.16
C LEU A 74 -4.70 -10.41 12.37
N GLN A 75 -5.40 -9.30 12.51
CA GLN A 75 -5.05 -8.05 11.85
C GLN A 75 -4.67 -6.99 12.90
N HIS A 76 -3.55 -6.32 12.71
CA HIS A 76 -3.13 -5.24 13.60
C HIS A 76 -3.86 -3.95 13.22
N GLY A 77 -4.77 -3.48 14.08
CA GLY A 77 -5.52 -2.23 13.85
C GLY A 77 -4.74 -0.97 14.27
N GLY A 78 -3.67 -1.12 15.06
CA GLY A 78 -3.04 0.01 15.74
C GLY A 78 -3.71 0.32 17.08
N ASP A 79 -3.05 1.14 17.89
CA ASP A 79 -3.47 1.44 19.27
C ASP A 79 -4.85 2.13 19.39
N ALA A 80 -5.43 2.59 18.27
CA ALA A 80 -6.63 3.43 18.22
C ALA A 80 -7.82 2.81 17.48
N VAL A 81 -7.72 1.58 16.95
CA VAL A 81 -8.85 0.95 16.27
C VAL A 81 -9.77 0.32 17.30
N ASP A 82 -10.98 0.86 17.41
CA ASP A 82 -12.09 0.25 18.14
C ASP A 82 -12.96 -0.62 17.21
N LEU A 83 -13.91 -1.35 17.80
CA LEU A 83 -14.77 -2.26 17.06
C LEU A 83 -15.61 -1.55 15.98
N ASP A 84 -16.09 -0.33 16.24
CA ASP A 84 -16.96 0.38 15.29
C ASP A 84 -16.15 0.96 14.12
N THR A 85 -14.95 1.46 14.38
CA THR A 85 -13.99 1.89 13.37
C THR A 85 -13.57 0.72 12.50
N TYR A 86 -13.18 -0.40 13.11
CA TYR A 86 -12.81 -1.60 12.37
C TYR A 86 -13.97 -2.11 11.52
N THR A 87 -15.17 -2.20 12.10
CA THR A 87 -16.40 -2.58 11.39
C THR A 87 -16.66 -1.71 10.17
N SER A 88 -16.51 -0.39 10.30
CA SER A 88 -16.70 0.54 9.20
C SER A 88 -15.68 0.31 8.07
N MET A 89 -14.42 0.06 8.43
CA MET A 89 -13.36 -0.27 7.47
C MET A 89 -13.62 -1.61 6.78
N SER A 90 -13.98 -2.66 7.52
CA SER A 90 -14.28 -3.97 6.96
C SER A 90 -15.47 -3.92 6.00
N LEU A 91 -16.54 -3.19 6.35
CA LEU A 91 -17.69 -3.04 5.46
C LEU A 91 -17.36 -2.26 4.20
N TYR A 92 -16.52 -1.23 4.32
CA TYR A 92 -16.01 -0.52 3.16
C TYR A 92 -15.19 -1.44 2.25
N GLN A 93 -14.28 -2.25 2.80
CA GLN A 93 -13.52 -3.24 2.03
C GLN A 93 -14.44 -4.25 1.33
N LEU A 94 -15.39 -4.83 2.05
CA LEU A 94 -16.34 -5.81 1.49
C LEU A 94 -17.16 -5.19 0.36
N THR A 95 -17.78 -4.03 0.58
CA THR A 95 -18.76 -3.46 -0.37
C THR A 95 -18.11 -2.66 -1.49
N SER A 96 -16.98 -2.00 -1.24
CA SER A 96 -16.38 -1.06 -2.19
C SER A 96 -15.17 -1.64 -2.94
N ILE A 97 -14.44 -2.59 -2.33
CA ILE A 97 -13.26 -3.20 -2.96
C ILE A 97 -13.61 -4.54 -3.59
N LEU A 98 -14.37 -5.38 -2.88
CA LEU A 98 -14.73 -6.72 -3.34
C LEU A 98 -16.04 -6.78 -4.13
N ASP A 99 -16.73 -5.64 -4.29
CA ASP A 99 -18.03 -5.51 -4.97
C ASP A 99 -19.08 -6.55 -4.50
N VAL A 100 -19.07 -6.88 -3.21
CA VAL A 100 -19.95 -7.93 -2.68
C VAL A 100 -21.33 -7.40 -2.29
N SER A 101 -22.33 -8.24 -2.51
CA SER A 101 -23.68 -8.00 -2.01
C SER A 101 -23.81 -8.54 -0.58
N LEU A 102 -23.93 -7.63 0.40
CA LEU A 102 -24.23 -8.00 1.77
C LEU A 102 -25.63 -8.64 1.83
N SER A 103 -25.71 -9.83 2.43
CA SER A 103 -26.98 -10.52 2.65
C SER A 103 -27.75 -9.93 3.83
N SER A 104 -27.07 -9.22 4.74
CA SER A 104 -27.67 -8.50 5.87
C SER A 104 -26.77 -7.38 6.38
N GLN A 105 -27.33 -6.47 7.18
CA GLN A 105 -26.55 -5.52 7.97
C GLN A 105 -25.68 -6.26 9.01
N PRO A 106 -24.55 -5.68 9.44
CA PRO A 106 -23.74 -6.25 10.50
C PRO A 106 -24.56 -6.50 11.77
N GLN A 107 -24.45 -7.70 12.32
CA GLN A 107 -25.14 -8.12 13.53
C GLN A 107 -24.18 -8.03 14.71
N ASP A 108 -24.68 -7.55 15.85
CA ASP A 108 -23.93 -7.62 17.11
C ASP A 108 -23.82 -9.07 17.58
N ILE A 109 -22.60 -9.49 17.88
CA ILE A 109 -22.30 -10.82 18.42
C ILE A 109 -21.37 -10.70 19.63
N SER A 110 -21.13 -11.82 20.31
CA SER A 110 -20.05 -11.94 21.28
C SER A 110 -19.02 -12.96 20.80
N VAL A 111 -17.74 -12.60 20.85
CA VAL A 111 -16.61 -13.46 20.51
C VAL A 111 -15.78 -13.63 21.78
N GLY A 112 -15.77 -14.82 22.39
CA GLY A 112 -15.10 -15.02 23.68
C GLY A 112 -15.52 -14.09 24.80
N GLY A 113 -16.78 -13.66 24.83
CA GLY A 113 -17.31 -12.76 25.86
C GLY A 113 -16.99 -11.28 25.65
N VAL A 114 -16.31 -10.90 24.57
CA VAL A 114 -16.15 -9.49 24.17
C VAL A 114 -17.12 -9.13 23.04
N PRO A 115 -17.51 -7.84 22.89
CA PRO A 115 -18.35 -7.40 21.78
C PRO A 115 -17.69 -7.68 20.43
N GLY A 116 -18.49 -8.09 19.45
CA GLY A 116 -18.05 -8.31 18.08
C GLY A 116 -19.15 -7.99 17.08
N LYS A 117 -18.83 -8.07 15.80
CA LYS A 117 -19.81 -8.01 14.70
C LYS A 117 -19.73 -9.24 13.82
N ALA A 118 -20.83 -9.61 13.19
CA ALA A 118 -20.84 -10.58 12.10
C ALA A 118 -21.60 -10.05 10.89
N VAL A 119 -21.19 -10.48 9.71
CA VAL A 119 -21.91 -10.23 8.46
C VAL A 119 -21.89 -11.48 7.58
N GLN A 120 -22.92 -11.60 6.74
CA GLN A 120 -22.98 -12.59 5.67
C GLN A 120 -23.00 -11.87 4.33
N TYR A 121 -22.24 -12.35 3.36
CA TYR A 121 -22.21 -11.81 2.01
C TYR A 121 -22.00 -12.90 0.98
N LYS A 122 -22.32 -12.58 -0.27
CA LYS A 122 -22.15 -13.48 -1.41
C LYS A 122 -21.18 -12.87 -2.41
N MET A 123 -20.38 -13.73 -3.03
CA MET A 123 -19.46 -13.38 -4.10
C MET A 123 -19.48 -14.49 -5.14
N ASP A 124 -19.56 -14.11 -6.41
CA ASP A 124 -19.42 -15.05 -7.51
C ASP A 124 -17.94 -15.13 -7.89
N THR A 125 -17.39 -16.34 -7.84
CA THR A 125 -16.00 -16.61 -8.21
C THR A 125 -15.96 -17.33 -9.56
N PRO A 126 -14.96 -17.06 -10.42
CA PRO A 126 -14.82 -17.78 -11.69
C PRO A 126 -14.64 -19.29 -11.52
N GLU A 127 -13.97 -19.71 -10.45
CA GLU A 127 -13.55 -21.11 -10.24
C GLU A 127 -14.58 -21.95 -9.48
N HIS A 128 -15.32 -21.33 -8.56
CA HIS A 128 -16.22 -22.04 -7.65
C HIS A 128 -17.69 -21.60 -7.76
N GLY A 129 -17.98 -20.67 -8.67
CA GLY A 129 -19.32 -20.11 -8.83
C GLY A 129 -19.70 -19.27 -7.61
N SER A 130 -21.00 -19.29 -7.28
CA SER A 130 -21.54 -18.49 -6.18
C SER A 130 -21.12 -19.06 -4.82
N MET A 131 -20.33 -18.27 -4.11
CA MET A 131 -19.85 -18.56 -2.76
C MET A 131 -20.57 -17.67 -1.76
N THR A 132 -20.88 -18.22 -0.59
CA THR A 132 -21.39 -17.47 0.55
C THR A 132 -20.34 -17.46 1.65
N PHE A 133 -20.15 -16.29 2.23
CA PHE A 133 -19.20 -16.05 3.30
C PHE A 133 -19.95 -15.64 4.55
N PHE A 134 -19.51 -16.18 5.69
CA PHE A 134 -19.83 -15.65 7.00
C PHE A 134 -18.55 -15.14 7.62
N GLN A 135 -18.55 -13.89 8.05
CA GLN A 135 -17.41 -13.27 8.71
C GLN A 135 -17.83 -12.71 10.05
N GLY A 136 -17.18 -13.16 11.12
CA GLY A 136 -17.37 -12.66 12.48
C GLY A 136 -16.06 -12.13 13.04
N TRP A 137 -16.08 -10.96 13.67
CA TRP A 137 -14.88 -10.34 14.21
C TRP A 137 -15.09 -9.65 15.55
N THR A 138 -14.01 -9.52 16.30
CA THR A 138 -13.91 -8.68 17.49
C THR A 138 -12.58 -7.91 17.47
N VAL A 139 -12.51 -6.82 18.23
CA VAL A 139 -11.29 -6.05 18.42
C VAL A 139 -10.91 -6.12 19.90
N ALA A 140 -9.71 -6.63 20.18
CA ALA A 140 -9.17 -6.73 21.51
C ALA A 140 -7.67 -6.43 21.50
N HIS A 141 -7.22 -5.61 22.46
CA HIS A 141 -5.80 -5.30 22.66
C HIS A 141 -5.08 -4.76 21.41
N GLY A 142 -5.77 -3.97 20.57
CA GLY A 142 -5.21 -3.37 19.34
C GLY A 142 -5.21 -4.30 18.11
N PHE A 143 -5.75 -5.52 18.25
CA PHE A 143 -5.87 -6.49 17.19
C PHE A 143 -7.34 -6.78 16.86
N ALA A 144 -7.62 -6.97 15.57
CA ALA A 144 -8.86 -7.55 15.12
C ALA A 144 -8.68 -9.06 14.89
N PHE A 145 -9.54 -9.85 15.51
CA PHE A 145 -9.61 -11.30 15.34
C PHE A 145 -10.79 -11.58 14.41
N VAL A 146 -10.52 -12.15 13.25
CA VAL A 146 -11.52 -12.33 12.19
C VAL A 146 -11.67 -13.81 11.89
N LEU A 147 -12.86 -14.36 12.11
CA LEU A 147 -13.23 -15.70 11.67
C LEU A 147 -14.03 -15.60 10.37
N THR A 148 -13.54 -16.24 9.32
CA THR A 148 -14.20 -16.26 8.01
C THR A 148 -14.50 -17.69 7.59
N LEU A 149 -15.78 -18.02 7.45
CA LEU A 149 -16.26 -19.22 6.77
C LEU A 149 -16.45 -18.90 5.29
N SER A 150 -15.87 -19.72 4.41
CA SER A 150 -16.18 -19.76 2.98
C SER A 150 -16.88 -21.07 2.64
N ALA A 151 -17.97 -21.02 1.89
CA ALA A 151 -18.67 -22.21 1.40
C ALA A 151 -19.45 -21.94 0.10
N PRO A 152 -19.70 -22.97 -0.73
CA PRO A 152 -20.65 -22.86 -1.84
C PRO A 152 -22.02 -22.41 -1.34
N THR A 153 -22.67 -21.49 -2.07
CA THR A 153 -23.96 -20.91 -1.64
C THR A 153 -25.04 -21.97 -1.40
N ALA A 154 -25.01 -23.10 -2.12
CA ALA A 154 -25.96 -24.20 -1.95
C ALA A 154 -25.80 -24.97 -0.62
N GLU A 155 -24.64 -24.86 0.03
CA GLU A 155 -24.26 -25.61 1.23
C GLU A 155 -24.04 -24.71 2.46
N ALA A 156 -24.14 -23.39 2.28
CA ALA A 156 -23.69 -22.42 3.26
C ALA A 156 -24.52 -22.39 4.55
N ASP A 157 -25.85 -22.42 4.47
CA ASP A 157 -26.74 -22.26 5.63
C ASP A 157 -26.40 -23.17 6.83
N PRO A 158 -26.28 -24.52 6.67
CA PRO A 158 -25.89 -25.37 7.79
C PRO A 158 -24.46 -25.11 8.27
N LEU A 159 -23.54 -24.72 7.39
CA LEU A 159 -22.15 -24.43 7.74
C LEU A 159 -22.00 -23.11 8.50
N ILE A 160 -22.82 -22.11 8.16
CA ILE A 160 -22.88 -20.82 8.86
C ILE A 160 -23.28 -21.03 10.32
N ALA A 161 -24.26 -21.89 10.59
CA ALA A 161 -24.64 -22.23 11.97
C ALA A 161 -23.46 -22.81 12.76
N LEU A 162 -22.60 -23.60 12.10
CA LEU A 162 -21.39 -24.16 12.72
C LEU A 162 -20.30 -23.12 12.93
N ALA A 163 -20.11 -22.20 11.98
CA ALA A 163 -19.19 -21.07 12.15
C ALA A 163 -19.64 -20.15 13.29
N GLN A 164 -20.94 -19.92 13.45
CA GLN A 164 -21.48 -19.21 14.61
C GLN A 164 -21.21 -19.95 15.93
N GLY A 165 -21.34 -21.29 15.94
CA GLY A 165 -20.94 -22.11 17.08
C GLY A 165 -19.44 -22.02 17.39
N SER A 166 -18.61 -21.93 16.34
CA SER A 166 -17.15 -21.76 16.44
C SER A 166 -16.78 -20.40 17.04
N VAL A 167 -17.47 -19.33 16.63
CA VAL A 167 -17.35 -17.99 17.22
C VAL A 167 -17.77 -17.99 18.70
N ALA A 168 -18.87 -18.67 19.03
CA ALA A 168 -19.35 -18.78 20.41
C ALA A 168 -18.40 -19.60 21.30
N ALA A 169 -17.67 -20.56 20.73
CA ALA A 169 -16.67 -21.37 21.41
C ALA A 169 -15.27 -20.72 21.47
N PHE A 170 -15.08 -19.55 20.83
CA PHE A 170 -13.86 -18.76 20.98
C PHE A 170 -13.68 -18.39 22.44
N THR A 171 -12.49 -18.59 23.01
CA THR A 171 -12.22 -18.23 24.41
C THR A 171 -10.83 -17.62 24.56
N TRP A 172 -10.73 -16.62 25.46
CA TRP A 172 -9.46 -16.03 25.86
C TRP A 172 -8.84 -16.87 26.98
N LEU A 173 -7.56 -17.18 26.85
CA LEU A 173 -6.76 -17.71 27.94
C LEU A 173 -6.41 -16.57 28.92
N PRO A 174 -6.22 -16.87 30.22
CA PRO A 174 -5.87 -15.85 31.21
C PRO A 174 -4.63 -15.01 30.83
N GLU A 175 -3.69 -15.60 30.11
CA GLU A 175 -2.45 -15.00 29.63
C GLU A 175 -2.59 -14.14 28.37
N ALA A 176 -3.73 -14.16 27.66
CA ALA A 176 -3.93 -13.46 26.39
C ALA A 176 -3.54 -11.98 26.42
N PRO A 177 -3.93 -11.18 27.44
CA PRO A 177 -3.56 -9.77 27.48
C PRO A 177 -2.04 -9.57 27.52
N THR A 178 -1.31 -10.46 28.20
CA THR A 178 0.15 -10.37 28.34
C THR A 178 0.85 -10.78 27.05
N LEU A 179 0.37 -11.84 26.41
CA LEU A 179 0.92 -12.35 25.16
C LEU A 179 0.66 -11.40 23.99
N LEU A 180 -0.55 -10.88 23.87
CA LEU A 180 -0.90 -9.89 22.85
C LEU A 180 -0.17 -8.57 23.07
N ALA A 181 0.01 -8.13 24.31
CA ALA A 181 0.86 -6.98 24.61
C ALA A 181 2.32 -7.24 24.23
N SER A 182 2.83 -8.47 24.43
CA SER A 182 4.17 -8.85 23.98
C SER A 182 4.28 -8.88 22.46
N HIS A 183 3.26 -9.36 21.75
CA HIS A 183 3.22 -9.34 20.28
C HIS A 183 3.14 -7.90 19.73
N ALA A 184 2.29 -7.05 20.31
CA ALA A 184 2.24 -5.63 19.97
C ALA A 184 3.57 -4.95 20.29
N ALA A 185 4.17 -5.23 21.45
CA ALA A 185 5.47 -4.68 21.82
C ALA A 185 6.58 -5.18 20.90
N ALA A 186 6.54 -6.43 20.44
CA ALA A 186 7.49 -6.99 19.48
C ALA A 186 7.32 -6.35 18.09
N ALA A 187 6.09 -6.18 17.61
CA ALA A 187 5.81 -5.45 16.37
C ALA A 187 6.29 -3.98 16.46
N VAL A 188 6.05 -3.34 17.60
CA VAL A 188 6.55 -1.98 17.90
C VAL A 188 8.07 -1.96 18.08
N THR A 189 8.70 -3.04 18.57
CA THR A 189 10.15 -3.11 18.78
C THR A 189 10.89 -3.41 17.48
N ALA A 190 10.33 -4.26 16.61
CA ALA A 190 10.79 -4.41 15.23
C ALA A 190 10.70 -3.07 14.48
N ALA A 191 9.65 -2.29 14.72
CA ALA A 191 9.54 -0.91 14.22
C ALA A 191 10.49 0.10 14.92
N LYS A 192 11.10 -0.24 16.07
CA LYS A 192 12.04 0.61 16.83
C LYS A 192 13.51 0.23 16.63
N SER A 193 13.83 -0.99 16.18
CA SER A 193 15.21 -1.43 15.96
C SER A 193 15.90 -0.70 14.81
N ASP A 194 15.16 0.08 14.02
CA ASP A 194 15.65 0.86 12.87
C ASP A 194 16.05 2.31 13.19
N GLY A 195 16.61 2.58 14.38
CA GLY A 195 17.46 3.77 14.55
C GLY A 195 17.42 4.45 15.92
N ASP A 196 18.57 4.35 16.61
CA ASP A 196 19.08 5.20 17.71
C ASP A 196 18.23 6.40 18.14
N GLY A 197 17.25 6.15 19.03
CA GLY A 197 16.97 6.89 20.27
C GLY A 197 16.85 8.43 20.31
N LYS A 198 16.96 9.16 19.20
CA LYS A 198 16.93 10.63 19.14
C LYS A 198 16.20 11.21 17.92
N GLY A 199 15.64 10.41 17.03
CA GLY A 199 14.82 10.87 15.91
C GLY A 199 13.33 10.74 16.21
N GLY A 200 12.54 11.79 16.01
CA GLY A 200 11.08 11.68 16.02
C GLY A 200 10.58 10.61 15.04
N ARG A 201 9.42 10.01 15.33
CA ARG A 201 8.81 9.00 14.44
C ARG A 201 8.71 9.56 13.02
N ALA A 202 9.24 8.82 12.04
CA ALA A 202 9.12 9.18 10.64
C ALA A 202 7.64 9.21 10.27
N ILE A 203 7.21 10.33 9.68
CA ILE A 203 5.90 10.39 9.02
C ILE A 203 6.03 9.51 7.78
N GLN A 204 5.40 8.33 7.82
CA GLN A 204 5.20 7.51 6.63
C GLN A 204 4.09 8.18 5.81
N LEU A 205 4.51 8.98 4.83
CA LEU A 205 3.62 9.51 3.82
C LEU A 205 3.49 8.49 2.69
N LEU A 206 2.34 7.86 2.56
CA LEU A 206 1.96 7.24 1.30
C LEU A 206 1.64 8.37 0.31
N PHE A 207 2.32 8.42 -0.83
CA PHE A 207 2.00 9.40 -1.89
C PHE A 207 1.04 8.79 -2.89
N CYS A 208 -0.03 9.49 -3.23
CA CYS A 208 -0.99 9.04 -4.22
C CYS A 208 -1.48 10.23 -5.06
N ASN A 209 -1.47 10.00 -6.38
CA ASN A 209 -1.93 10.85 -7.50
C ASN A 209 -0.93 11.89 -8.04
N PRO A 210 -0.43 11.72 -9.29
CA PRO A 210 0.20 12.82 -10.03
C PRO A 210 -0.80 13.94 -10.22
N ILE A 211 -0.34 15.18 -10.06
CA ILE A 211 -1.10 16.34 -10.51
C ILE A 211 -0.46 16.86 -11.78
N HIS A 212 -1.06 16.45 -12.90
CA HIS A 212 -0.70 16.88 -14.24
C HIS A 212 -1.87 17.65 -14.85
N ARG A 213 -1.64 18.88 -15.31
CA ARG A 213 -2.62 19.61 -16.11
C ARG A 213 -2.16 19.65 -17.57
N PRO A 214 -3.05 19.32 -18.53
CA PRO A 214 -2.76 19.49 -19.94
C PRO A 214 -2.27 20.93 -20.23
N GLY A 215 -1.07 21.04 -20.81
CA GLY A 215 -0.41 22.32 -21.12
C GLY A 215 0.52 22.88 -20.03
N GLN A 216 0.61 22.25 -18.85
CA GLN A 216 1.61 22.58 -17.84
C GLN A 216 2.83 21.67 -18.01
N ARG A 217 4.03 22.25 -18.06
CA ARG A 217 5.30 21.52 -18.23
C ARG A 217 5.89 20.98 -16.92
N PHE A 218 5.05 20.67 -15.95
CA PHE A 218 5.49 20.10 -14.68
C PHE A 218 4.49 19.07 -14.15
N VAL A 219 4.99 18.19 -13.30
CA VAL A 219 4.19 17.30 -12.47
C VAL A 219 4.65 17.45 -11.03
N ALA A 220 3.71 17.54 -10.11
CA ALA A 220 3.96 17.48 -8.67
C ALA A 220 3.06 16.40 -8.05
N TYR A 221 3.53 15.76 -6.98
CA TYR A 221 2.82 14.66 -6.33
C TYR A 221 2.51 15.03 -4.89
N THR A 222 1.27 14.80 -4.47
CA THR A 222 0.81 15.09 -3.10
C THR A 222 0.65 13.81 -2.29
N PRO A 223 0.89 13.82 -0.97
CA PRO A 223 0.60 12.69 -0.10
C PRO A 223 -0.90 12.34 -0.06
N THR A 224 -1.21 11.09 0.26
CA THR A 224 -2.56 10.60 0.56
C THR A 224 -3.19 11.44 1.69
N GLY A 225 -4.46 11.82 1.54
CA GLY A 225 -5.19 12.67 2.49
C GLY A 225 -5.10 14.18 2.22
N TRP A 226 -4.33 14.63 1.23
CA TRP A 226 -4.37 16.01 0.75
C TRP A 226 -5.58 16.23 -0.16
N GLN A 227 -6.35 17.28 0.09
CA GLN A 227 -7.44 17.70 -0.77
C GLN A 227 -6.91 18.70 -1.81
N LEU A 228 -7.06 18.36 -3.08
CA LEU A 228 -6.80 19.29 -4.18
C LEU A 228 -7.88 20.37 -4.19
N GLN A 229 -7.50 21.61 -3.87
CA GLN A 229 -8.35 22.77 -4.06
C GLN A 229 -8.03 23.38 -5.42
N GLN A 230 -8.89 23.12 -6.38
CA GLN A 230 -8.78 23.76 -7.69
C GLN A 230 -9.29 25.19 -7.58
N GLU A 231 -8.38 26.16 -7.66
CA GLU A 231 -8.76 27.54 -7.93
C GLU A 231 -8.96 27.73 -9.44
N ASP A 232 -9.96 28.52 -9.82
CA ASP A 232 -10.27 28.88 -11.20
C ASP A 232 -9.13 29.71 -11.81
N GLY A 233 -8.12 29.03 -12.37
CA GLY A 233 -7.00 29.67 -13.04
C GLY A 233 -5.95 28.68 -13.57
N PRO A 234 -5.32 28.96 -14.72
CA PRO A 234 -4.34 28.06 -15.35
C PRO A 234 -2.97 28.00 -14.66
N ARG A 235 -2.79 28.72 -13.54
CA ARG A 235 -1.46 29.05 -12.99
C ARG A 235 -1.18 28.52 -11.60
N VAL A 236 -2.16 27.94 -10.92
CA VAL A 236 -2.02 27.55 -9.51
C VAL A 236 -2.48 26.13 -9.32
N LEU A 237 -1.60 25.34 -8.72
CA LEU A 237 -1.95 24.11 -8.03
C LEU A 237 -2.03 24.43 -6.55
N HIS A 238 -3.10 24.04 -5.85
CA HIS A 238 -3.20 24.20 -4.40
C HIS A 238 -3.70 22.91 -3.76
N ALA A 239 -2.90 22.34 -2.87
CA ALA A 239 -3.28 21.18 -2.08
C ALA A 239 -3.28 21.56 -0.61
N VAL A 240 -4.26 21.05 0.13
CA VAL A 240 -4.40 21.31 1.57
C VAL A 240 -4.53 19.99 2.32
N TYR A 241 -3.68 19.79 3.33
CA TYR A 241 -3.85 18.74 4.32
C TYR A 241 -4.46 19.32 5.59
N LYS A 242 -5.57 18.73 6.00
CA LYS A 242 -6.25 19.02 7.28
C LYS A 242 -6.24 17.76 8.11
N GLY A 243 -5.24 17.62 8.97
CA GLY A 243 -5.12 16.46 9.85
C GLY A 243 -4.18 16.73 11.02
N THR A 244 -4.19 15.82 11.98
CA THR A 244 -3.23 15.82 13.07
C THR A 244 -1.95 15.17 12.58
N LEU A 245 -0.92 15.96 12.29
CA LEU A 245 0.46 15.43 12.14
C LEU A 245 1.04 14.94 13.48
N SER A 246 0.18 14.68 14.46
CA SER A 246 0.46 14.46 15.87
C SER A 246 0.25 13.02 16.31
N ALA A 247 1.17 12.56 17.17
CA ALA A 247 1.12 11.31 17.91
C ALA A 247 0.36 11.42 19.26
N ALA A 248 -0.23 12.57 19.59
CA ALA A 248 -0.99 12.80 20.82
C ALA A 248 -2.36 13.48 20.54
N PRO A 249 -3.46 13.02 21.19
CA PRO A 249 -4.81 13.58 21.05
C PRO A 249 -4.95 15.07 21.37
N GLU A 250 -3.98 15.62 22.11
CA GLU A 250 -3.98 16.98 22.67
C GLU A 250 -3.34 18.03 21.73
N GLU A 251 -2.69 17.63 20.63
CA GLU A 251 -2.01 18.60 19.76
C GLU A 251 -2.97 19.26 18.75
N PRO A 252 -2.74 20.54 18.41
CA PRO A 252 -3.58 21.26 17.45
C PRO A 252 -3.49 20.66 16.03
N VAL A 253 -4.58 20.78 15.28
CA VAL A 253 -4.62 20.44 13.85
C VAL A 253 -3.60 21.30 13.11
N VAL A 254 -2.73 20.66 12.34
CA VAL A 254 -1.76 21.36 11.49
C VAL A 254 -2.35 21.48 10.09
N LEU A 255 -2.50 22.72 9.64
CA LEU A 255 -2.80 23.02 8.25
C LEU A 255 -1.49 23.04 7.48
N LEU A 256 -1.34 22.13 6.53
CA LEU A 256 -0.28 22.22 5.52
C LEU A 256 -0.91 22.65 4.19
N SER A 257 -0.28 23.62 3.54
CA SER A 257 -0.62 24.04 2.19
C SER A 257 0.62 23.93 1.31
N PHE A 258 0.44 23.44 0.08
CA PHE A 258 1.46 23.41 -0.95
C PHE A 258 0.87 23.95 -2.23
N SER A 259 1.59 24.88 -2.86
CA SER A 259 1.19 25.43 -4.14
C SER A 259 2.34 25.57 -5.12
N VAL A 260 2.01 25.48 -6.41
CA VAL A 260 2.94 25.73 -7.51
C VAL A 260 2.38 26.87 -8.34
N THR A 261 3.15 27.95 -8.47
CA THR A 261 2.82 29.12 -9.30
C THR A 261 3.81 29.25 -10.44
N MET A 262 3.30 29.57 -11.64
CA MET A 262 4.13 29.79 -12.83
C MET A 262 4.28 31.29 -13.16
N GLU A 263 5.50 31.70 -13.47
CA GLU A 263 5.84 33.02 -13.98
C GLU A 263 6.39 32.92 -15.41
N HIS A 264 5.59 33.35 -16.38
CA HIS A 264 6.02 33.37 -17.78
C HIS A 264 6.97 34.54 -18.05
N LYS A 265 7.83 34.37 -19.07
CA LYS A 265 8.83 35.38 -19.49
C LYS A 265 9.90 35.64 -18.42
N CYS A 266 10.22 34.62 -17.64
CA CYS A 266 11.33 34.68 -16.70
C CYS A 266 12.64 34.34 -17.43
N ALA A 267 13.53 35.33 -17.54
CA ALA A 267 14.75 35.18 -18.33
C ALA A 267 15.87 34.43 -17.58
N SER A 268 15.90 34.48 -16.26
CA SER A 268 16.96 33.87 -15.44
C SER A 268 16.53 33.64 -13.99
N LEU A 269 17.24 32.76 -13.30
CA LEU A 269 17.06 32.52 -11.87
C LEU A 269 17.29 33.80 -11.03
N ASP A 270 18.27 34.62 -11.39
CA ASP A 270 18.56 35.88 -10.69
C ASP A 270 17.41 36.89 -10.82
N ALA A 271 16.79 36.96 -12.00
CA ALA A 271 15.63 37.81 -12.23
C ALA A 271 14.43 37.36 -11.39
N LEU A 272 14.17 36.04 -11.33
CA LEU A 272 13.12 35.48 -10.48
C LEU A 272 13.39 35.72 -8.99
N THR A 273 14.64 35.50 -8.56
CA THR A 273 15.08 35.72 -7.19
C THR A 273 14.88 37.16 -6.77
N THR A 274 15.28 38.11 -7.61
CA THR A 274 15.08 39.55 -7.38
C THR A 274 13.58 39.88 -7.27
N ALA A 275 12.75 39.32 -8.15
CA ALA A 275 11.31 39.54 -8.13
C ALA A 275 10.66 39.00 -6.84
N ILE A 276 11.04 37.79 -6.41
CA ILE A 276 10.56 37.17 -5.17
C ILE A 276 11.02 37.96 -3.95
N GLN A 277 12.31 38.32 -3.87
CA GLN A 277 12.83 39.16 -2.78
C GLN A 277 12.12 40.52 -2.71
N GLY A 278 11.81 41.14 -3.86
CA GLY A 278 11.02 42.38 -3.90
C GLY A 278 9.61 42.20 -3.31
N ARG A 279 8.91 41.12 -3.66
CA ARG A 279 7.58 40.79 -3.08
C ARG A 279 7.67 40.51 -1.58
N LEU A 280 8.70 39.78 -1.14
CA LEU A 280 8.95 39.53 0.28
C LEU A 280 9.28 40.83 1.03
N GLY A 281 10.00 41.76 0.40
CA GLY A 281 10.26 43.11 0.91
C GLY A 281 8.98 43.90 1.16
N HIS A 282 8.04 43.88 0.22
CA HIS A 282 6.74 44.51 0.41
C HIS A 282 5.91 43.84 1.51
N LEU A 283 5.98 42.52 1.63
CA LEU A 283 5.19 41.75 2.59
C LEU A 283 5.74 41.83 4.03
N LEU A 284 7.05 41.73 4.20
CA LEU A 284 7.72 41.60 5.49
C LEU A 284 8.39 42.91 5.95
N GLY A 285 8.38 43.94 5.10
CA GLY A 285 9.04 45.21 5.34
C GLY A 285 10.54 45.03 5.58
N SER A 286 11.07 45.71 6.60
CA SER A 286 12.51 45.64 6.95
C SER A 286 13.02 44.23 7.26
N ARG A 287 12.16 43.30 7.69
CA ARG A 287 12.56 41.92 8.03
C ARG A 287 12.94 41.07 6.81
N ALA A 288 12.58 41.52 5.60
CA ALA A 288 12.96 40.81 4.38
C ALA A 288 14.48 40.82 4.13
N ALA A 289 15.19 41.85 4.61
CA ALA A 289 16.63 41.97 4.45
C ALA A 289 17.40 40.90 5.26
N ASP A 290 16.76 40.32 6.28
CA ASP A 290 17.34 39.29 7.15
C ASP A 290 17.12 37.87 6.61
N LEU A 291 16.45 37.72 5.47
CA LEU A 291 16.17 36.41 4.89
C LEU A 291 17.38 35.87 4.13
N GLU A 292 17.87 34.71 4.57
CA GLU A 292 18.90 33.96 3.86
C GLU A 292 18.28 33.19 2.69
N VAL A 293 18.80 33.44 1.49
CA VAL A 293 18.41 32.70 0.28
C VAL A 293 19.43 31.60 0.04
N GLU A 294 19.00 30.36 0.18
CA GLU A 294 19.81 29.17 -0.03
C GLU A 294 19.81 28.77 -1.51
N SER A 295 20.95 28.33 -2.04
CA SER A 295 21.02 27.71 -3.37
C SER A 295 20.64 26.22 -3.27
N VAL A 296 19.74 25.77 -4.14
CA VAL A 296 19.23 24.39 -4.16
C VAL A 296 19.14 23.87 -5.59
N THR A 297 18.88 22.58 -5.77
CA THR A 297 18.54 21.99 -7.06
C THR A 297 17.07 21.57 -7.06
N VAL A 298 16.34 21.89 -8.12
CA VAL A 298 14.90 21.59 -8.27
C VAL A 298 14.69 20.93 -9.62
N SER A 299 14.24 19.68 -9.65
CA SER A 299 14.10 18.90 -10.89
C SER A 299 15.38 18.89 -11.76
N GLY A 300 16.56 18.85 -11.12
CA GLY A 300 17.86 18.90 -11.82
C GLY A 300 18.29 20.29 -12.30
N LEU A 301 17.48 21.33 -12.10
CA LEU A 301 17.83 22.72 -12.45
C LEU A 301 18.35 23.50 -11.24
N PRO A 302 19.19 24.53 -11.44
CA PRO A 302 19.54 25.48 -10.40
C PRO A 302 18.27 26.15 -9.85
N GLY A 303 18.19 26.27 -8.53
CA GLY A 303 17.09 26.90 -7.84
C GLY A 303 17.56 27.66 -6.60
N ALA A 304 16.61 28.31 -5.96
CA ALA A 304 16.82 28.99 -4.69
C ALA A 304 15.66 28.72 -3.73
N ARG A 305 15.95 28.79 -2.43
CA ARG A 305 15.00 28.54 -1.35
C ARG A 305 15.11 29.61 -0.28
N VAL A 306 13.97 29.96 0.31
CA VAL A 306 13.91 30.79 1.52
C VAL A 306 12.85 30.23 2.46
N SER A 307 13.14 30.23 3.76
CA SER A 307 12.20 29.83 4.80
C SER A 307 12.02 30.96 5.81
N PHE A 308 10.78 31.26 6.19
CA PHE A 308 10.48 32.33 7.16
C PHE A 308 9.15 32.13 7.87
N ALA A 309 8.97 32.81 8.99
CA ALA A 309 7.72 32.83 9.75
C ALA A 309 7.05 34.22 9.62
N SER A 310 5.78 34.27 9.23
CA SER A 310 5.07 35.55 9.06
C SER A 310 3.58 35.45 9.35
N ARG A 311 3.04 36.40 10.13
CA ARG A 311 1.59 36.53 10.34
C ARG A 311 0.88 37.30 9.24
N ALA A 312 1.62 38.06 8.44
CA ALA A 312 1.05 38.94 7.42
C ALA A 312 0.29 38.19 6.31
N LEU A 313 0.46 36.87 6.23
CA LEU A 313 -0.10 36.01 5.19
C LEU A 313 -1.37 35.24 5.61
N ILE A 314 -1.81 35.32 6.87
CA ILE A 314 -3.05 34.68 7.31
C ILE A 314 -3.97 35.74 7.93
N VAL A 315 -5.11 35.97 7.29
CA VAL A 315 -6.09 36.98 7.71
C VAL A 315 -6.86 36.56 8.97
N ASP A 316 -6.96 35.26 9.27
CA ASP A 316 -7.82 34.71 10.33
C ASP A 316 -7.16 33.59 11.17
N ALA A 317 -5.93 33.78 11.65
CA ALA A 317 -5.30 32.78 12.53
C ALA A 317 -6.05 32.72 13.89
N PRO A 318 -6.58 31.54 14.30
CA PRO A 318 -7.45 31.44 15.48
C PRO A 318 -6.73 31.68 16.82
N ASN A 319 -5.40 31.63 16.84
CA ASN A 319 -4.59 31.92 18.02
C ASN A 319 -3.50 32.97 17.70
N PRO A 320 -3.46 34.11 18.42
CA PRO A 320 -2.46 35.16 18.24
C PRO A 320 -1.06 34.78 18.74
N LEU A 321 -0.77 33.51 19.04
CA LEU A 321 0.58 33.01 19.31
C LEU A 321 1.16 32.20 18.14
N ASP A 322 0.33 31.68 17.24
CA ASP A 322 0.78 30.81 16.15
C ASP A 322 1.25 31.66 14.96
N THR A 323 2.55 31.59 14.68
CA THR A 323 3.14 32.24 13.50
C THR A 323 3.43 31.15 12.48
N PRO A 324 2.70 31.11 11.35
CA PRO A 324 2.88 30.08 10.34
C PRO A 324 4.26 30.19 9.70
N HIS A 325 4.78 29.04 9.27
CA HIS A 325 6.05 28.89 8.59
C HIS A 325 5.84 28.71 7.11
N PHE A 326 6.60 29.46 6.34
CA PHE A 326 6.60 29.41 4.88
C PHE A 326 7.95 28.92 4.42
N THR A 327 7.95 28.10 3.37
CA THR A 327 9.14 27.77 2.58
C THR A 327 8.78 28.02 1.12
N LEU A 328 9.50 28.94 0.48
CA LEU A 328 9.40 29.13 -0.96
C LEU A 328 10.63 28.53 -1.60
N THR A 329 10.43 27.69 -2.60
CA THR A 329 11.50 27.15 -3.44
C THR A 329 11.17 27.51 -4.89
N TRP A 330 12.13 28.03 -5.65
CA TRP A 330 11.90 28.41 -7.03
C TRP A 330 13.05 28.00 -7.95
N THR A 331 12.70 27.82 -9.23
CA THR A 331 13.63 27.51 -10.32
C THR A 331 13.13 28.09 -11.63
N VAL A 332 13.98 28.13 -12.67
CA VAL A 332 13.65 28.64 -13.99
C VAL A 332 14.03 27.61 -15.04
N ASP A 333 13.04 27.18 -15.83
CA ASP A 333 13.29 26.46 -17.08
C ASP A 333 13.64 27.49 -18.16
N THR A 334 14.92 27.67 -18.42
CA THR A 334 15.42 28.62 -19.43
C THR A 334 14.97 28.25 -20.85
N ALA A 335 14.71 26.96 -21.12
CA ALA A 335 14.26 26.54 -22.45
C ALA A 335 12.83 27.02 -22.74
N SER A 336 11.98 27.13 -21.71
CA SER A 336 10.62 27.68 -21.83
C SER A 336 10.48 29.12 -21.36
N SER A 337 11.54 29.73 -20.82
CA SER A 337 11.48 31.03 -20.14
C SER A 337 10.36 31.09 -19.09
N THR A 338 10.17 30.00 -18.34
CA THR A 338 9.14 29.88 -17.31
C THR A 338 9.78 29.69 -15.94
N GLY A 339 9.45 30.57 -15.01
CA GLY A 339 9.76 30.45 -13.60
C GLY A 339 8.71 29.61 -12.88
N TYR A 340 9.15 28.77 -11.96
CA TYR A 340 8.28 27.96 -11.10
C TYR A 340 8.55 28.33 -9.66
N VAL A 341 7.49 28.63 -8.90
CA VAL A 341 7.56 28.98 -7.48
C VAL A 341 6.70 27.99 -6.70
N LEU A 342 7.37 27.12 -5.94
CA LEU A 342 6.78 26.15 -5.03
C LEU A 342 6.67 26.81 -3.66
N THR A 343 5.45 26.99 -3.16
CA THR A 343 5.18 27.58 -1.85
C THR A 343 4.62 26.52 -0.93
N ALA A 344 5.29 26.30 0.20
CA ALA A 344 4.81 25.45 1.27
C ALA A 344 4.52 26.30 2.51
N ALA A 345 3.39 26.08 3.15
CA ALA A 345 2.98 26.77 4.37
C ALA A 345 2.53 25.77 5.43
N SER A 346 2.95 25.98 6.67
CA SER A 346 2.56 25.18 7.83
C SER A 346 2.03 26.10 8.93
N SER A 347 0.88 25.76 9.51
CA SER A 347 0.40 26.40 10.74
C SER A 347 1.08 25.87 12.00
N ALA A 348 1.98 24.90 11.89
CA ALA A 348 2.66 24.32 13.04
C ALA A 348 3.57 25.35 13.75
N PRO A 349 3.76 25.26 15.08
CA PRO A 349 4.70 26.10 15.81
C PRO A 349 6.13 26.00 15.26
N ALA A 350 6.96 27.03 15.44
CA ALA A 350 8.35 27.05 14.95
C ALA A 350 9.24 25.93 15.47
N SER A 351 8.92 25.40 16.65
CA SER A 351 9.60 24.26 17.24
C SER A 351 9.25 22.93 16.56
N ASP A 352 8.15 22.89 15.80
CA ASP A 352 7.70 21.69 15.10
C ASP A 352 8.45 21.51 13.78
N LYS A 353 9.40 20.58 13.80
CA LYS A 353 10.24 20.25 12.64
C LYS A 353 9.58 19.24 11.68
N ARG A 354 8.36 18.77 11.95
CA ARG A 354 7.70 17.72 11.15
C ARG A 354 7.35 18.17 9.74
N ALA A 355 6.95 19.44 9.56
CA ALA A 355 6.55 19.95 8.25
C ALA A 355 7.72 20.03 7.25
N GLY A 356 8.94 20.31 7.73
CA GLY A 356 10.12 20.49 6.89
C GLY A 356 10.43 19.30 5.98
N PRO A 357 10.59 18.07 6.52
CA PRO A 357 10.79 16.87 5.70
C PRO A 357 9.67 16.62 4.68
N LEU A 358 8.41 16.92 5.01
CA LEU A 358 7.29 16.76 4.07
C LEU A 358 7.41 17.73 2.90
N PHE A 359 7.76 19.00 3.18
CA PHE A 359 7.97 20.02 2.15
C PHE A 359 9.19 19.73 1.28
N ALA A 360 10.27 19.21 1.86
CA ALA A 360 11.43 18.75 1.11
C ALA A 360 11.02 17.65 0.11
N ARG A 361 10.27 16.63 0.56
CA ARG A 361 9.78 15.57 -0.32
C ARG A 361 8.80 16.06 -1.39
N LEU A 362 7.89 16.97 -1.06
CA LEU A 362 7.00 17.62 -2.04
C LEU A 362 7.80 18.40 -3.10
N THR A 363 8.90 19.02 -2.70
CA THR A 363 9.81 19.72 -3.61
C THR A 363 10.59 18.74 -4.48
N GLU A 364 11.05 17.62 -3.93
CA GLU A 364 11.74 16.54 -4.66
C GLU A 364 10.79 15.77 -5.60
N SER A 365 9.49 15.77 -5.30
CA SER A 365 8.47 15.19 -6.17
C SER A 365 8.11 16.10 -7.36
N PHE A 366 8.56 17.36 -7.38
CA PHE A 366 8.37 18.25 -8.52
C PHE A 366 9.36 17.90 -9.64
N HIS A 367 8.80 17.56 -10.81
CA HIS A 367 9.57 17.25 -12.02
C HIS A 367 9.06 18.09 -13.18
N LEU A 368 9.99 18.67 -13.95
CA LEU A 368 9.69 19.28 -15.23
C LEU A 368 9.54 18.20 -16.28
N VAL A 369 8.45 18.25 -17.04
CA VAL A 369 8.22 17.35 -18.16
C VAL A 369 8.60 18.02 -19.48
N PRO A 370 9.24 17.30 -20.41
CA PRO A 370 9.49 17.79 -21.77
C PRO A 370 8.20 18.29 -22.43
N ALA A 371 8.31 19.29 -23.32
CA ALA A 371 7.15 19.83 -24.04
C ALA A 371 6.43 18.79 -24.92
N ALA A 372 7.13 17.73 -25.32
CA ALA A 372 6.60 16.62 -26.11
C ALA A 372 6.21 15.40 -25.25
N TYR A 373 6.16 15.53 -23.92
CA TYR A 373 5.73 14.46 -23.05
C TYR A 373 4.21 14.27 -23.17
N GLU A 374 3.81 13.32 -24.02
CA GLU A 374 2.50 12.69 -23.93
C GLU A 374 2.69 11.38 -23.17
N PRO A 375 2.13 11.25 -21.94
CA PRO A 375 2.14 9.97 -21.28
C PRO A 375 1.33 8.98 -22.15
N ALA A 376 1.99 7.93 -22.65
CA ALA A 376 1.39 6.93 -23.53
C ALA A 376 0.10 6.32 -22.95
N HIS A 377 0.03 6.28 -21.61
CA HIS A 377 -1.17 6.01 -20.85
C HIS A 377 -1.25 7.00 -19.69
N ALA A 378 -2.46 7.34 -19.24
CA ALA A 378 -2.62 7.90 -17.90
C ALA A 378 -1.88 6.97 -16.92
N SER A 379 -0.96 7.51 -16.13
CA SER A 379 -0.18 6.75 -15.16
C SER A 379 -0.59 7.10 -13.74
N ARG A 380 -0.49 6.12 -12.86
CA ARG A 380 -0.52 6.28 -11.42
C ARG A 380 0.90 6.00 -10.89
N ARG A 381 1.13 6.35 -9.64
CA ARG A 381 2.42 6.14 -8.99
C ARG A 381 2.23 5.42 -7.67
N TYR A 382 3.10 4.46 -7.46
CA TYR A 382 3.27 3.70 -6.24
C TYR A 382 4.59 4.10 -5.57
N GLU A 383 4.59 4.22 -4.24
CA GLU A 383 5.78 4.51 -3.46
C GLU A 383 5.81 3.64 -2.20
N HIS A 384 6.94 2.99 -1.94
CA HIS A 384 7.17 2.22 -0.71
C HIS A 384 8.40 2.78 0.00
N LEU A 385 8.16 3.67 0.97
CA LEU A 385 9.20 4.49 1.60
C LEU A 385 10.28 3.68 2.31
N GLU A 386 9.89 2.58 2.97
CA GLU A 386 10.82 1.70 3.69
C GLU A 386 11.84 1.05 2.75
N TYR A 387 11.44 0.79 1.51
CA TYR A 387 12.31 0.24 0.48
C TYR A 387 12.98 1.33 -0.36
N GLY A 388 12.63 2.59 -0.14
CA GLY A 388 13.14 3.73 -0.89
C GLY A 388 12.77 3.70 -2.37
N VAL A 389 11.63 3.12 -2.72
CA VAL A 389 11.23 2.92 -4.12
C VAL A 389 10.02 3.74 -4.52
N ARG A 390 9.98 4.06 -5.81
CA ARG A 390 8.92 4.77 -6.49
C ARG A 390 8.74 4.18 -7.88
N ILE A 391 7.52 3.80 -8.22
CA ILE A 391 7.19 3.08 -9.46
C ILE A 391 5.99 3.77 -10.12
N ASP A 392 6.16 4.21 -11.36
CA ASP A 392 5.05 4.63 -12.20
C ASP A 392 4.44 3.41 -12.88
N TYR A 393 3.12 3.34 -12.89
CA TYR A 393 2.38 2.22 -13.49
C TYR A 393 1.14 2.73 -14.25
N PRO A 394 0.59 1.96 -15.21
CA PRO A 394 -0.55 2.42 -15.97
C PRO A 394 -1.80 2.58 -15.08
N ALA A 395 -2.55 3.67 -15.22
CA ALA A 395 -3.64 4.03 -14.31
C ALA A 395 -4.82 3.06 -14.32
N HIS A 396 -4.93 2.21 -15.34
CA HIS A 396 -5.95 1.19 -15.47
C HIS A 396 -5.57 -0.14 -14.79
N PHE A 397 -4.36 -0.24 -14.23
CA PHE A 397 -3.95 -1.37 -13.42
C PHE A 397 -4.41 -1.16 -11.97
N SER A 398 -4.84 -2.25 -11.34
CA SER A 398 -5.10 -2.34 -9.91
C SER A 398 -3.79 -2.57 -9.16
N VAL A 399 -3.71 -2.11 -7.91
CA VAL A 399 -2.55 -2.32 -7.04
C VAL A 399 -2.92 -3.37 -6.01
N VAL A 400 -2.07 -4.38 -5.85
CA VAL A 400 -2.21 -5.42 -4.83
C VAL A 400 -0.87 -5.54 -4.11
N GLU A 401 -0.84 -5.31 -2.80
CA GLU A 401 0.38 -5.47 -1.98
C GLU A 401 0.46 -6.89 -1.41
N ASP A 402 1.68 -7.34 -1.10
CA ASP A 402 1.98 -8.63 -0.48
C ASP A 402 1.38 -9.85 -1.20
N PHE A 403 1.35 -9.79 -2.54
CA PHE A 403 0.77 -10.82 -3.38
C PHE A 403 1.84 -11.77 -3.94
N LEU A 404 1.73 -13.07 -3.62
CA LEU A 404 2.64 -14.13 -4.11
C LEU A 404 4.14 -13.82 -3.90
N GLY A 405 4.48 -13.19 -2.76
CA GLY A 405 5.85 -12.81 -2.42
C GLY A 405 6.35 -11.53 -3.12
N ALA A 406 5.51 -10.87 -3.93
CA ALA A 406 5.79 -9.51 -4.37
C ALA A 406 5.44 -8.51 -3.27
N THR A 407 6.31 -7.51 -3.11
CA THR A 407 6.01 -6.33 -2.28
C THR A 407 4.79 -5.61 -2.82
N VAL A 408 4.73 -5.42 -4.13
CA VAL A 408 3.55 -4.91 -4.82
C VAL A 408 3.42 -5.54 -6.20
N ALA A 409 2.19 -5.83 -6.59
CA ALA A 409 1.78 -6.23 -7.91
C ALA A 409 0.86 -5.16 -8.50
N PHE A 410 1.16 -4.72 -9.73
CA PHE A 410 0.25 -3.95 -10.56
C PHE A 410 -0.42 -4.93 -11.51
N VAL A 411 -1.72 -5.13 -11.38
CA VAL A 411 -2.45 -6.17 -12.11
C VAL A 411 -3.49 -5.54 -13.01
N ARG A 412 -3.50 -5.97 -14.27
CA ARG A 412 -4.61 -5.75 -15.18
C ARG A 412 -5.45 -7.02 -15.26
N GLU A 413 -6.66 -6.96 -14.75
CA GLU A 413 -7.59 -8.08 -14.85
C GLU A 413 -7.97 -8.34 -16.31
N ALA A 414 -7.94 -9.61 -16.70
CA ALA A 414 -8.37 -10.07 -18.02
C ALA A 414 -9.08 -11.43 -17.83
N PRO A 415 -10.43 -11.44 -17.80
CA PRO A 415 -11.19 -12.67 -17.54
C PRO A 415 -10.86 -13.78 -18.54
N GLY A 416 -10.42 -14.93 -18.03
CA GLY A 416 -10.13 -16.11 -18.86
C GLY A 416 -8.78 -16.09 -19.59
N SER A 417 -7.91 -15.11 -19.32
CA SER A 417 -6.53 -15.06 -19.82
C SER A 417 -5.55 -14.82 -18.68
N PHE A 418 -4.25 -15.02 -18.93
CA PHE A 418 -3.22 -14.60 -18.00
C PHE A 418 -3.15 -13.07 -18.01
N GLY A 419 -3.62 -12.43 -16.93
CA GLY A 419 -3.63 -10.98 -16.81
C GLY A 419 -2.22 -10.40 -16.84
N SER A 420 -2.01 -9.35 -17.63
CA SER A 420 -0.77 -8.58 -17.65
C SER A 420 -0.51 -8.02 -16.25
N HIS A 421 0.70 -8.22 -15.74
CA HIS A 421 1.05 -7.66 -14.44
C HIS A 421 2.52 -7.26 -14.36
N VAL A 422 2.78 -6.34 -13.42
CA VAL A 422 4.11 -5.89 -13.07
C VAL A 422 4.30 -6.13 -11.58
N ASN A 423 5.22 -7.02 -11.24
CA ASN A 423 5.55 -7.33 -9.85
C ASN A 423 6.82 -6.58 -9.47
N PHE A 424 6.79 -5.92 -8.33
CA PHE A 424 7.97 -5.40 -7.67
C PHE A 424 8.23 -6.21 -6.40
N VAL A 425 9.48 -6.63 -6.25
CA VAL A 425 9.96 -7.38 -5.09
C VAL A 425 11.18 -6.67 -4.52
N CYS A 426 11.18 -6.47 -3.21
CA CYS A 426 12.36 -6.04 -2.47
C CYS A 426 12.72 -7.10 -1.43
N TYR A 427 13.95 -7.58 -1.46
CA TYR A 427 14.47 -8.50 -0.45
C TYR A 427 15.59 -7.83 0.34
N ASP A 428 15.61 -8.10 1.65
CA ASP A 428 16.82 -7.92 2.43
C ASP A 428 17.81 -9.03 2.09
N ARG A 429 19.00 -8.66 1.67
CA ARG A 429 20.02 -9.60 1.21
C ARG A 429 20.51 -10.53 2.32
N SER A 430 20.37 -10.12 3.58
CA SER A 430 20.71 -10.95 4.73
C SER A 430 19.74 -12.13 4.90
N GLU A 431 18.47 -11.96 4.52
CA GLU A 431 17.44 -13.00 4.65
C GLU A 431 17.60 -14.11 3.62
N VAL A 432 17.96 -13.74 2.39
CA VAL A 432 18.15 -14.68 1.27
C VAL A 432 19.58 -15.20 1.16
N SER A 433 20.43 -14.94 2.15
CA SER A 433 21.87 -15.31 2.16
C SER A 433 22.59 -14.90 0.86
N LEU A 434 22.18 -13.77 0.26
CA LEU A 434 22.74 -13.23 -0.97
C LEU A 434 24.00 -12.42 -0.68
N GLY A 435 25.02 -13.09 -0.16
CA GLY A 435 26.36 -12.54 -0.04
C GLY A 435 27.02 -12.52 -1.43
N GLY A 436 26.99 -11.39 -2.14
CA GLY A 436 27.67 -11.34 -3.43
C GLY A 436 27.39 -10.17 -4.37
N SER A 437 27.98 -10.30 -5.55
CA SER A 437 27.88 -9.44 -6.72
C SER A 437 26.56 -9.61 -7.47
N LEU A 438 26.28 -8.70 -8.40
CA LEU A 438 25.10 -8.78 -9.27
C LEU A 438 25.10 -10.06 -10.12
N ASP A 439 26.26 -10.57 -10.53
CA ASP A 439 26.38 -11.82 -11.31
C ASP A 439 26.07 -13.08 -10.48
N GLU A 440 26.45 -13.11 -9.20
CA GLU A 440 26.06 -14.17 -8.28
C GLU A 440 24.55 -14.15 -8.05
N PHE A 441 23.96 -12.96 -7.90
CA PHE A 441 22.51 -12.82 -7.80
C PHE A 441 21.78 -13.25 -9.08
N THR A 442 22.30 -12.89 -10.26
CA THR A 442 21.80 -13.40 -11.56
C THR A 442 21.79 -14.93 -11.61
N SER A 443 22.81 -15.57 -11.06
CA SER A 443 22.89 -17.04 -11.03
C SER A 443 21.78 -17.64 -10.16
N VAL A 444 21.46 -17.01 -9.03
CA VAL A 444 20.32 -17.42 -8.18
C VAL A 444 18.99 -17.23 -8.90
N ILE A 445 18.77 -16.08 -9.56
CA ILE A 445 17.55 -15.82 -10.34
C ILE A 445 17.40 -16.87 -11.46
N LYS A 446 18.47 -17.19 -12.18
CA LYS A 446 18.43 -18.22 -13.23
C LYS A 446 18.14 -19.61 -12.70
N ALA A 447 18.66 -19.98 -11.53
CA ALA A 447 18.34 -21.26 -10.91
C ALA A 447 16.84 -21.37 -10.57
N GLN A 448 16.19 -20.26 -10.19
CA GLN A 448 14.75 -20.23 -9.95
C GLN A 448 13.93 -20.43 -11.24
N LEU A 449 14.49 -20.12 -12.41
CA LEU A 449 13.82 -20.36 -13.68
C LEU A 449 13.67 -21.84 -14.02
N GLU A 450 14.43 -22.74 -13.38
CA GLU A 450 14.29 -24.20 -13.56
C GLU A 450 12.91 -24.72 -13.14
N TYR A 451 12.20 -23.99 -12.28
CA TYR A 451 10.82 -24.31 -11.87
C TYR A 451 9.77 -23.88 -12.90
N ILE A 452 10.16 -23.11 -13.92
CA ILE A 452 9.27 -22.70 -15.00
C ILE A 452 9.35 -23.76 -16.11
N LYS A 453 8.21 -24.41 -16.36
CA LYS A 453 8.13 -25.45 -17.38
C LYS A 453 8.43 -24.87 -18.76
N ASN A 454 9.27 -25.56 -19.53
CA ASN A 454 9.71 -25.13 -20.87
C ASN A 454 10.32 -23.71 -20.87
N CYS A 455 11.07 -23.35 -19.81
CA CYS A 455 11.73 -22.06 -19.75
C CYS A 455 12.81 -21.95 -20.83
N GLU A 456 12.76 -20.87 -21.59
CA GLU A 456 13.78 -20.49 -22.57
C GLU A 456 14.16 -19.02 -22.32
N ILE A 457 15.46 -18.76 -22.17
CA ILE A 457 15.98 -17.40 -21.99
C ILE A 457 16.24 -16.81 -23.37
N ASP A 458 15.53 -15.73 -23.69
CA ASP A 458 15.65 -15.00 -24.97
C ASP A 458 16.77 -13.95 -24.90
N ASP A 459 16.95 -13.29 -23.75
CA ASP A 459 17.95 -12.25 -23.55
C ASP A 459 18.46 -12.20 -22.10
N ASP A 460 19.75 -11.90 -21.93
CA ASP A 460 20.42 -11.71 -20.64
C ASP A 460 21.54 -10.69 -20.79
N THR A 461 21.25 -9.44 -20.44
CA THR A 461 22.14 -8.30 -20.68
C THR A 461 22.22 -7.37 -19.47
N VAL A 462 23.17 -6.43 -19.52
CA VAL A 462 23.29 -5.37 -18.52
C VAL A 462 22.26 -4.28 -18.83
N ASP A 463 21.70 -3.69 -17.77
CA ASP A 463 20.71 -2.62 -17.85
C ASP A 463 20.84 -1.66 -16.64
N THR A 464 19.85 -0.80 -16.44
CA THR A 464 19.71 0.05 -15.26
C THR A 464 18.30 -0.03 -14.68
N LEU A 465 18.19 0.04 -13.35
CA LEU A 465 16.91 0.13 -12.64
C LEU A 465 16.96 1.33 -11.70
N GLY A 466 16.16 2.36 -11.99
CA GLY A 466 16.16 3.60 -11.20
C GLY A 466 17.52 4.32 -11.19
N GLY A 467 18.30 4.19 -12.26
CA GLY A 467 19.65 4.77 -12.37
C GLY A 467 20.75 3.98 -11.66
N VAL A 468 20.46 2.77 -11.18
CA VAL A 468 21.43 1.83 -10.59
C VAL A 468 21.76 0.74 -11.60
N ASP A 469 23.02 0.31 -11.66
CA ASP A 469 23.44 -0.82 -12.48
C ASP A 469 22.59 -2.06 -12.18
N ALA A 470 22.06 -2.67 -13.24
CA ALA A 470 21.10 -3.76 -13.18
C ALA A 470 21.44 -4.84 -14.21
N LYS A 471 20.74 -5.98 -14.10
CA LYS A 471 20.68 -7.01 -15.13
C LYS A 471 19.25 -7.10 -15.63
N ARG A 472 19.11 -7.34 -16.92
CA ARG A 472 17.85 -7.57 -17.58
C ARG A 472 17.83 -8.99 -18.13
N LEU A 473 16.78 -9.71 -17.80
CA LEU A 473 16.51 -11.06 -18.25
C LEU A 473 15.16 -11.10 -18.95
N VAL A 474 15.15 -11.53 -20.21
CA VAL A 474 13.91 -11.78 -20.96
C VAL A 474 13.85 -13.28 -21.21
N TYR A 475 12.74 -13.89 -20.84
CA TYR A 475 12.55 -15.32 -20.97
C TYR A 475 11.09 -15.66 -21.17
N ARG A 476 10.84 -16.84 -21.68
CA ARG A 476 9.50 -17.38 -21.92
C ARG A 476 9.36 -18.74 -21.27
N GLY A 477 8.14 -19.10 -20.90
CA GLY A 477 7.85 -20.40 -20.32
C GLY A 477 6.37 -20.65 -20.16
N GLN A 478 6.03 -21.79 -19.56
CA GLN A 478 4.66 -22.19 -19.33
C GLN A 478 4.31 -22.07 -17.84
N VAL A 479 3.31 -21.24 -17.53
CA VAL A 479 2.71 -21.12 -16.19
C VAL A 479 1.27 -21.62 -16.27
N SER A 480 0.98 -22.72 -15.59
CA SER A 480 -0.29 -23.45 -15.76
C SER A 480 -0.50 -23.82 -17.25
N SER A 481 -1.60 -23.38 -17.87
CA SER A 481 -1.90 -23.58 -19.29
C SER A 481 -1.37 -22.48 -20.22
N PHE A 482 -0.86 -21.36 -19.69
CA PHE A 482 -0.52 -20.17 -20.47
C PHE A 482 0.95 -20.17 -20.91
N SER A 483 1.19 -19.72 -22.14
CA SER A 483 2.54 -19.38 -22.60
C SER A 483 2.80 -17.93 -22.23
N VAL A 484 3.74 -17.70 -21.32
CA VAL A 484 4.00 -16.38 -20.71
C VAL A 484 5.40 -15.92 -21.11
N LYS A 485 5.51 -14.65 -21.48
CA LYS A 485 6.80 -13.96 -21.64
C LYS A 485 7.03 -13.07 -20.41
N PHE A 486 8.26 -13.08 -19.94
CA PHE A 486 8.71 -12.33 -18.78
C PHE A 486 9.82 -11.38 -19.20
N HIS A 487 9.78 -10.17 -18.66
CA HIS A 487 10.88 -9.22 -18.70
C HIS A 487 11.18 -8.81 -17.26
N GLN A 488 12.32 -9.26 -16.74
CA GLN A 488 12.74 -9.01 -15.38
C GLN A 488 13.98 -8.12 -15.37
N VAL A 489 13.93 -7.02 -14.63
CA VAL A 489 15.08 -6.14 -14.37
C VAL A 489 15.35 -6.14 -12.89
N TYR A 490 16.60 -6.38 -12.49
CA TYR A 490 16.96 -6.44 -11.08
C TYR A 490 18.32 -5.82 -10.79
N ALA A 491 18.40 -5.20 -9.61
CA ALA A 491 19.56 -4.44 -9.16
C ALA A 491 19.84 -4.71 -7.67
N LEU A 492 21.09 -4.48 -7.26
CA LEU A 492 21.50 -4.51 -5.86
C LEU A 492 21.86 -3.08 -5.43
N ARG A 493 21.32 -2.61 -4.31
CA ARG A 493 21.71 -1.33 -3.73
C ARG A 493 21.74 -1.44 -2.21
N GLY A 494 22.94 -1.28 -1.65
CA GLY A 494 23.16 -1.52 -0.21
C GLY A 494 22.92 -2.98 0.16
N ASP A 495 22.13 -3.16 1.21
CA ASP A 495 21.67 -4.44 1.76
C ASP A 495 20.38 -4.95 1.10
N LYS A 496 19.86 -4.29 0.06
CA LYS A 496 18.61 -4.67 -0.60
C LYS A 496 18.82 -5.15 -2.04
N ALA A 497 18.02 -6.13 -2.42
CA ALA A 497 17.85 -6.58 -3.80
C ALA A 497 16.49 -6.10 -4.31
N TYR A 498 16.48 -5.52 -5.50
CA TYR A 498 15.30 -4.93 -6.13
C TYR A 498 15.01 -5.69 -7.42
N ILE A 499 13.78 -6.14 -7.59
CA ILE A 499 13.35 -6.88 -8.79
C ILE A 499 12.07 -6.23 -9.29
N LEU A 500 12.04 -5.90 -10.57
CA LEU A 500 10.84 -5.51 -11.31
C LEU A 500 10.61 -6.54 -12.41
N CYS A 501 9.46 -7.22 -12.40
CA CYS A 501 9.12 -8.26 -13.34
C CYS A 501 7.82 -7.93 -14.05
N PHE A 502 7.88 -7.79 -15.37
CA PHE A 502 6.73 -7.65 -16.25
C PHE A 502 6.38 -9.02 -16.81
N ALA A 503 5.12 -9.40 -16.74
CA ALA A 503 4.63 -10.68 -17.25
C ALA A 503 3.30 -10.51 -17.98
N ALA A 504 3.18 -11.14 -19.14
CA ALA A 504 1.95 -11.23 -19.92
C ALA A 504 1.99 -12.47 -20.82
N GLU A 505 0.86 -12.83 -21.42
CA GLU A 505 0.84 -13.86 -22.46
C GLU A 505 1.81 -13.50 -23.59
N GLN A 506 2.52 -14.50 -24.09
CA GLN A 506 3.61 -14.31 -25.04
C GLN A 506 3.19 -13.50 -26.29
N ASP A 507 1.97 -13.72 -26.77
CA ASP A 507 1.45 -13.08 -27.98
C ASP A 507 0.96 -11.63 -27.74
N SER A 508 0.66 -11.26 -26.50
CA SER A 508 0.22 -9.90 -26.14
C SER A 508 1.33 -9.04 -25.52
N PHE A 509 2.41 -9.67 -25.05
CA PHE A 509 3.46 -9.03 -24.25
C PHE A 509 3.97 -7.71 -24.83
N ASP A 510 4.38 -7.70 -26.10
CA ASP A 510 5.00 -6.51 -26.72
C ASP A 510 3.97 -5.38 -26.95
N SER A 511 2.68 -5.70 -27.04
CA SER A 511 1.60 -4.71 -27.14
C SER A 511 1.21 -4.12 -25.78
N GLU A 512 1.35 -4.91 -24.72
CA GLU A 512 1.04 -4.52 -23.34
C GLU A 512 2.19 -3.74 -22.71
N PHE A 513 3.43 -4.10 -23.04
CA PHE A 513 4.64 -3.49 -22.53
C PHE A 513 5.56 -3.08 -23.69
N ALA A 514 5.28 -1.91 -24.26
CA ALA A 514 6.18 -1.29 -25.24
C ALA A 514 7.38 -0.68 -24.50
N PHE A 515 8.53 -1.36 -24.54
CA PHE A 515 9.80 -0.92 -23.95
C PHE A 515 10.65 -0.11 -24.92
#